data_AF-A0A8H4JRP6-F1
#
_entry.id   AF-A0A8H4JRP6-F1
#
_cell.length_a   1.000
_cell.length_b   1.000
_cell.length_c   1.000
_cell.angle_alpha   90.00
_cell.angle_beta   90.00
_cell.angle_gamma   90.00
#
_symmetry.space_group_name_H-M   'P 1'
#
loop_
_entity.id
_entity.type
_entity.pdbx_description
1 polymer ?
#
loop_
_entity_poly.entity_id
_entity_poly.type
_entity_poly.pdbx_seq_one_letter_code
_entity_poly.pdbx_strand_id
1 'polypeptide(L)'
;MGLDFGQAIGTACATFAITNVDDIFVLVAFFAEATTSRSLTPVKIAIGQYVGFTVIVAVSMIGYGASLLIPAEPIGFLGLLPILLGIWWILSYIFSKDENEEEALDQELTTADGFKAVFKVASITVMNGADNISTYIPLFAEAKAGELAIYIVVYYIMLGKYARRLVPFLYVGLGIFIIVNSECYPWAIEEIDDNIASHPGKIVMGVTTAGLLAICIGAMLWRKLSQRSEEVLVDGALSAVDGQRGSREGEQDVAQQVGEQPEVSRDAVSPFEEALCSDVIAQRRRGASSRHRIKAYLTRNTSEFRFLDTKMAASSKNQERIAELRQSEVPVPWCDEFEKMISGMNFNTGNSREMMEYKLATKKKLLFFNDESIPDGSTLASLKSRRMAVAKEMFGKLGQDVTIEPPFFLLWGCNTFIGNSVYMNREVSIHDNALVTIGDGVLIGPEVCICPGTHAADMQSRREAQGTSFALPIRIEADCWIGARATILPGVTIGRGATVAAGAVMIKDVDAETLVGGVPARFIRSLKSEAA
;
A
#
# COMPACT_ATOMS: atom_id res chain seq x y z
N MET A 1 39.19 10.32 35.07
CA MET A 1 37.80 9.83 35.11
C MET A 1 37.65 8.91 33.89
N GLY A 2 37.58 7.60 34.12
CA GLY A 2 37.69 6.58 33.07
C GLY A 2 36.51 6.62 32.10
N LEU A 3 36.78 6.25 30.85
CA LEU A 3 35.76 6.10 29.82
C LEU A 3 34.99 4.81 30.07
N ASP A 4 33.68 4.89 30.34
CA ASP A 4 32.83 3.71 30.51
C ASP A 4 32.47 3.15 29.12
N PHE A 5 33.35 2.27 28.65
CA PHE A 5 33.25 1.66 27.33
C PHE A 5 31.95 0.88 27.12
N GLY A 6 31.42 0.24 28.18
CA GLY A 6 30.18 -0.51 28.12
C GLY A 6 28.96 0.39 27.93
N GLN A 7 28.91 1.49 28.70
CA GLN A 7 27.85 2.49 28.59
C GLN A 7 27.86 3.20 27.22
N ALA A 8 29.05 3.52 26.70
CA ALA A 8 29.19 4.16 25.40
C ALA A 8 28.69 3.26 24.25
N ILE A 9 29.05 1.97 24.27
CA ILE A 9 28.53 1.00 23.29
C ILE A 9 27.02 0.85 23.41
N GLY A 10 26.50 0.73 24.64
CA GLY A 10 25.06 0.60 24.88
C GLY A 10 24.27 1.78 24.34
N THR A 11 24.76 3.00 24.63
CA THR A 11 24.17 4.25 24.14
C THR A 11 24.19 4.31 22.62
N ALA A 12 25.33 4.03 21.98
CA ALA A 12 25.44 3.99 20.53
C ALA A 12 24.54 2.94 19.87
N CYS A 13 24.40 1.76 20.46
CA CYS A 13 23.49 0.74 19.94
C CYS A 13 22.02 1.20 20.02
N ALA A 14 21.64 1.79 21.15
CA ALA A 14 20.27 2.26 21.38
C ALA A 14 19.91 3.44 20.47
N THR A 15 20.77 4.45 20.38
CA THR A 15 20.53 5.63 19.55
C THR A 15 20.48 5.26 18.08
N PHE A 16 21.42 4.43 17.60
CA PHE A 16 21.37 3.91 16.23
C PHE A 16 20.07 3.15 15.96
N ALA A 17 19.64 2.27 16.88
CA ALA A 17 18.41 1.51 16.68
C ALA A 17 17.17 2.42 16.60
N ILE A 18 17.09 3.45 17.45
CA ILE A 18 15.94 4.38 17.51
C ILE A 18 15.86 5.24 16.25
N THR A 19 16.97 5.84 15.83
CA THR A 19 17.01 6.78 14.69
C THR A 19 17.04 6.09 13.33
N ASN A 20 17.01 4.75 13.27
CA ASN A 20 16.98 4.01 12.00
C ASN A 20 15.71 3.17 11.89
N VAL A 21 14.72 3.34 12.78
CA VAL A 21 13.44 2.61 12.68
C VAL A 21 12.70 3.00 11.40
N ASP A 22 12.66 4.28 11.06
CA ASP A 22 11.94 4.77 9.87
C ASP A 22 12.63 4.36 8.56
N ASP A 23 13.96 4.29 8.58
CA ASP A 23 14.77 3.78 7.48
C ASP A 23 14.47 2.31 7.13
N ILE A 24 13.86 1.53 8.05
CA ILE A 24 13.46 0.14 7.76
C ILE A 24 12.46 0.11 6.62
N PHE A 25 11.46 1.00 6.64
CA PHE A 25 10.39 1.02 5.64
C PHE A 25 10.91 1.47 4.27
N VAL A 26 11.80 2.45 4.26
CA VAL A 26 12.45 2.98 3.06
C VAL A 26 13.35 1.92 2.44
N LEU A 27 14.11 1.20 3.27
CA LEU A 27 15.01 0.14 2.82
C LEU A 27 14.21 -1.05 2.27
N VAL A 28 13.07 -1.39 2.87
CA VAL A 28 12.12 -2.37 2.31
C VAL A 28 11.60 -1.91 0.94
N ALA A 29 11.28 -0.64 0.71
CA ALA A 29 10.87 -0.21 -0.63
C ALA A 29 11.97 -0.46 -1.69
N PHE A 30 13.23 -0.16 -1.38
CA PHE A 30 14.37 -0.39 -2.29
C PHE A 30 14.66 -1.86 -2.54
N PHE A 31 14.61 -2.71 -1.51
CA PHE A 31 14.83 -4.14 -1.68
C PHE A 31 13.70 -4.80 -2.46
N ALA A 32 12.47 -4.27 -2.41
CA ALA A 32 11.36 -4.73 -3.24
C ALA A 32 11.59 -4.35 -4.70
N GLU A 33 12.01 -3.11 -4.97
CA GLU A 33 12.38 -2.65 -6.33
C GLU A 33 13.56 -3.45 -6.90
N ALA A 34 14.52 -3.89 -6.08
CA ALA A 34 15.64 -4.73 -6.50
C ALA A 34 15.23 -6.16 -6.93
N THR A 35 14.00 -6.60 -6.62
CA THR A 35 13.49 -7.88 -7.12
C THR A 35 12.94 -7.79 -8.56
N THR A 36 12.55 -6.59 -9.00
CA THR A 36 11.95 -6.35 -10.32
C THR A 36 12.87 -5.61 -11.28
N SER A 37 13.80 -4.80 -10.76
CA SER A 37 14.72 -3.99 -11.56
C SER A 37 16.09 -4.66 -11.76
N ARG A 38 16.63 -4.57 -12.99
CA ARG A 38 18.02 -5.01 -13.29
C ARG A 38 19.08 -3.97 -12.92
N SER A 39 18.71 -2.71 -12.68
CA SER A 39 19.66 -1.63 -12.38
C SER A 39 20.00 -1.54 -10.88
N LEU A 40 19.06 -1.89 -10.00
CA LEU A 40 19.20 -1.81 -8.55
C LEU A 40 19.48 -3.19 -7.95
N THR A 41 20.62 -3.35 -7.27
CA THR A 41 21.02 -4.62 -6.64
C THR A 41 21.17 -4.46 -5.12
N PRO A 42 21.03 -5.54 -4.32
CA PRO A 42 21.26 -5.51 -2.88
C PRO A 42 22.60 -4.88 -2.47
N VAL A 43 23.65 -5.14 -3.27
CA VAL A 43 24.99 -4.58 -3.04
C VAL A 43 24.99 -3.06 -3.28
N LYS A 44 24.35 -2.58 -4.34
CA LYS A 44 24.23 -1.14 -4.63
C LYS A 44 23.40 -0.41 -3.57
N ILE A 45 22.34 -1.06 -3.06
CA ILE A 45 21.53 -0.54 -1.95
C ILE A 45 22.40 -0.40 -0.69
N ALA A 46 23.16 -1.44 -0.33
CA ALA A 46 24.06 -1.37 0.81
C ALA A 46 25.10 -0.25 0.65
N ILE A 47 25.73 -0.12 -0.53
CA ILE A 47 26.68 0.96 -0.81
C ILE A 47 26.02 2.34 -0.67
N GLY A 48 24.82 2.52 -1.25
CA GLY A 48 24.07 3.78 -1.13
C GLY A 48 23.72 4.14 0.31
N GLN A 49 23.34 3.16 1.13
CA GLN A 49 23.09 3.34 2.56
C GLN A 49 24.35 3.78 3.31
N TYR A 50 25.51 3.16 3.04
CA TYR A 50 26.79 3.60 3.61
C TYR A 50 27.14 5.03 3.20
N VAL A 51 26.94 5.39 1.93
CA VAL A 51 27.21 6.76 1.43
C VAL A 51 26.28 7.78 2.09
N GLY A 52 24.96 7.54 2.10
CA GLY A 52 23.99 8.44 2.71
C GLY A 52 24.20 8.60 4.22
N PHE A 53 24.44 7.50 4.93
CA PHE A 53 24.72 7.53 6.36
C PHE A 53 26.02 8.27 6.70
N THR A 54 27.03 8.17 5.82
CA THR A 54 28.28 8.93 5.97
C THR A 54 28.01 10.44 5.89
N VAL A 55 27.14 10.87 4.98
CA VAL A 55 26.71 12.27 4.87
C VAL A 55 25.99 12.72 6.14
N ILE A 56 25.06 11.92 6.67
CA ILE A 56 24.36 12.21 7.93
C ILE A 56 25.35 12.40 9.09
N VAL A 57 26.30 11.49 9.26
CA VAL A 57 27.31 11.59 10.32
C VAL A 57 28.20 12.81 10.10
N ALA A 58 28.61 13.11 8.86
CA ALA A 58 29.42 14.28 8.55
C ALA A 58 28.69 15.60 8.86
N VAL A 59 27.42 15.72 8.46
CA VAL A 59 26.57 16.89 8.79
C VAL A 59 26.38 17.00 10.31
N SER A 60 26.17 15.89 11.00
CA SER A 60 26.05 15.86 12.47
C SER A 60 27.35 16.29 13.15
N MET A 61 28.52 15.93 12.60
CA MET A 61 29.83 16.35 13.09
C MET A 61 30.09 17.84 12.85
N ILE A 62 29.62 18.40 11.73
CA ILE A 62 29.67 19.84 11.45
C ILE A 62 28.76 20.59 12.44
N GLY A 63 27.53 20.08 12.67
CA GLY A 63 26.60 20.64 13.66
C GLY A 63 27.15 20.61 15.09
N TYR A 64 27.84 19.52 15.46
CA TYR A 64 28.62 19.43 16.70
C TYR A 64 29.74 20.49 16.74
N GLY A 65 30.53 20.64 15.67
CA GLY A 65 31.58 21.65 15.61
C GLY A 65 31.04 23.08 15.76
N ALA A 66 29.86 23.35 15.21
CA ALA A 66 29.16 24.62 15.37
C ALA A 66 28.61 24.82 16.79
N SER A 67 28.13 23.77 17.46
CA SER A 67 27.62 23.86 18.83
C SER A 67 28.73 24.22 19.84
N LEU A 68 29.99 23.87 19.57
CA LEU A 68 31.14 24.29 20.38
C LEU A 68 31.39 25.82 20.36
N LEU A 69 30.86 26.54 19.36
CA LEU A 69 31.02 28.00 19.22
C LEU A 69 29.87 28.80 19.87
N ILE A 70 28.84 28.12 20.37
CA ILE A 70 27.61 28.74 20.90
C ILE A 70 27.53 28.44 22.40
N PRO A 71 27.27 29.42 23.29
CA PRO A 71 27.12 29.15 24.73
C PRO A 71 26.03 28.10 24.97
N ALA A 72 26.17 27.25 26.00
CA ALA A 72 25.38 26.01 26.18
C ALA A 72 23.85 26.18 26.38
N GLU A 73 23.37 27.41 26.49
CA GLU A 73 21.98 27.75 26.85
C GLU A 73 20.92 27.48 25.75
N PRO A 74 21.20 27.47 24.42
CA PRO A 74 20.21 27.17 23.40
C PRO A 74 20.33 25.78 22.74
N ILE A 75 21.10 24.82 23.28
CA ILE A 75 21.25 23.47 22.67
C ILE A 75 19.89 22.76 22.52
N GLY A 76 18.95 22.97 23.44
CA GLY A 76 17.58 22.43 23.35
C GLY A 76 16.76 22.99 22.17
N PHE A 77 17.10 24.17 21.65
CA PHE A 77 16.43 24.75 20.49
C PHE A 77 16.91 24.17 19.15
N LEU A 78 17.96 23.34 19.12
CA LEU A 78 18.34 22.62 17.89
C LEU A 78 17.24 21.67 17.42
N GLY A 79 16.37 21.18 18.31
CA GLY A 79 15.18 20.40 17.96
C GLY A 79 14.14 21.19 17.16
N LEU A 80 14.22 22.53 17.12
CA LEU A 80 13.40 23.37 16.24
C LEU A 80 13.95 23.43 14.80
N LEU A 81 15.22 23.07 14.58
CA LEU A 81 15.85 23.12 13.26
C LEU A 81 15.15 22.21 12.23
N PRO A 82 14.83 20.92 12.53
CA PRO A 82 14.08 20.07 11.61
C PRO A 82 12.68 20.60 11.33
N ILE A 83 12.04 21.21 12.33
CA ILE A 83 10.71 21.82 12.19
C ILE A 83 10.79 23.04 11.26
N LEU A 84 11.78 23.91 11.44
CA LEU A 84 12.00 25.09 10.61
C LEU A 84 12.37 24.71 9.17
N LEU A 85 13.20 23.69 8.97
CA LEU A 85 13.56 23.19 7.64
C LEU A 85 12.36 22.53 6.95
N GLY A 86 11.54 21.75 7.66
CA GLY A 86 10.32 21.15 7.12
C GLY A 86 9.27 22.21 6.74
N ILE A 87 9.07 23.23 7.59
CA ILE A 87 8.19 24.36 7.30
C ILE A 87 8.73 25.16 6.11
N TRP A 88 10.04 25.44 6.07
CA TRP A 88 10.66 26.15 4.95
C TRP A 88 10.53 25.40 3.63
N TRP A 89 10.66 24.06 3.64
CA TRP A 89 10.49 23.23 2.46
C TRP A 89 9.04 23.23 1.96
N ILE A 90 8.07 23.07 2.87
CA ILE A 90 6.63 23.19 2.56
C ILE A 90 6.29 24.58 2.00
N LEU A 91 6.84 25.65 2.60
CA LEU A 91 6.64 27.01 2.12
C LEU A 91 7.30 27.19 0.74
N SER A 92 8.51 26.70 0.53
CA SER A 92 9.17 26.77 -0.78
C SER A 92 8.39 26.01 -1.86
N TYR A 93 7.77 24.88 -1.54
CA TYR A 93 6.93 24.13 -2.47
C TYR A 93 5.59 24.83 -2.77
N ILE A 94 5.03 25.54 -1.79
CA ILE A 94 3.78 26.33 -1.96
C ILE A 94 4.05 27.65 -2.71
N PHE A 95 5.24 28.23 -2.59
CA PHE A 95 5.57 29.57 -3.10
C PHE A 95 6.53 29.60 -4.30
N SER A 96 7.23 28.51 -4.62
CA SER A 96 8.05 28.40 -5.83
C SER A 96 7.28 27.73 -6.95
N LYS A 97 6.83 28.55 -7.90
CA LYS A 97 6.45 28.12 -9.24
C LYS A 97 7.63 28.38 -10.16
N ASP A 98 8.44 27.35 -10.40
CA ASP A 98 9.29 27.19 -11.59
C ASP A 98 9.94 25.80 -11.55
N GLU A 99 9.42 24.88 -12.36
CA GLU A 99 10.03 23.60 -12.68
C GLU A 99 11.08 23.84 -13.77
N ASN A 100 12.35 24.08 -13.43
CA ASN A 100 13.45 24.16 -14.41
C ASN A 100 14.86 23.97 -13.80
N GLU A 101 15.04 23.09 -12.80
CA GLU A 101 16.39 22.81 -12.25
C GLU A 101 16.82 21.33 -12.23
N GLU A 102 15.98 20.37 -12.64
CA GLU A 102 16.39 18.96 -12.70
C GLU A 102 17.16 18.57 -13.98
N GLU A 103 17.12 19.37 -15.04
CA GLU A 103 17.73 19.01 -16.33
C GLU A 103 19.22 19.41 -16.47
N ALA A 104 19.79 20.21 -15.56
CA ALA A 104 21.13 20.77 -15.73
C ALA A 104 22.29 19.89 -15.19
N LEU A 105 22.00 18.76 -14.53
CA LEU A 105 23.02 17.92 -13.88
C LEU A 105 23.21 16.55 -14.55
N ASP A 106 22.65 16.33 -15.74
CA ASP A 106 22.61 15.01 -16.38
C ASP A 106 23.62 14.85 -17.54
N GLN A 107 24.47 15.85 -17.80
CA GLN A 107 25.31 15.89 -19.00
C GLN A 107 26.81 15.54 -18.84
N GLU A 108 27.33 15.41 -17.61
CA GLU A 108 28.70 14.92 -17.41
C GLU A 108 28.73 13.76 -16.42
N LEU A 109 28.93 12.53 -16.93
CA LEU A 109 29.58 11.35 -16.32
C LEU A 109 28.93 10.06 -16.83
N THR A 110 29.25 9.71 -18.07
CA THR A 110 28.84 8.48 -18.74
C THR A 110 29.60 7.26 -18.19
N THR A 111 29.13 6.77 -17.04
CA THR A 111 29.22 5.37 -16.52
C THR A 111 27.99 5.07 -15.62
N ALA A 112 26.84 5.63 -16.02
CA ALA A 112 25.87 6.23 -15.09
C ALA A 112 24.84 5.31 -14.41
N ASP A 113 24.55 4.10 -14.92
CA ASP A 113 23.43 3.32 -14.33
C ASP A 113 23.73 2.76 -12.94
N GLY A 114 24.99 2.47 -12.64
CA GLY A 114 25.42 2.03 -11.31
C GLY A 114 25.45 3.16 -10.30
N PHE A 115 25.95 4.33 -10.72
CA PHE A 115 26.09 5.50 -9.87
C PHE A 115 24.73 6.15 -9.57
N LYS A 116 23.83 6.23 -10.57
CA LYS A 116 22.45 6.72 -10.39
C LYS A 116 21.68 5.92 -9.33
N ALA A 117 21.82 4.60 -9.32
CA ALA A 117 21.15 3.75 -8.33
C ALA A 117 21.71 3.93 -6.90
N VAL A 118 23.03 4.01 -6.76
CA VAL A 118 23.69 4.27 -5.47
C VAL A 118 23.33 5.66 -4.94
N PHE A 119 23.36 6.66 -5.83
CA PHE A 119 23.02 8.04 -5.51
C PHE A 119 21.55 8.19 -5.11
N LYS A 120 20.61 7.55 -5.83
CA LYS A 120 19.19 7.49 -5.47
C LYS A 120 18.97 6.96 -4.05
N VAL A 121 19.66 5.89 -3.67
CA VAL A 121 19.55 5.32 -2.32
C VAL A 121 20.18 6.26 -1.29
N ALA A 122 21.35 6.83 -1.60
CA ALA A 122 22.05 7.75 -0.70
C ALA A 122 21.24 9.04 -0.44
N SER A 123 20.65 9.65 -1.47
CA SER A 123 19.86 10.87 -1.33
C SER A 123 18.62 10.64 -0.46
N ILE A 124 17.88 9.55 -0.71
CA ILE A 124 16.70 9.20 0.08
C ILE A 124 17.07 8.87 1.54
N THR A 125 18.23 8.24 1.77
CA THR A 125 18.75 8.02 3.14
C THR A 125 19.01 9.34 3.85
N VAL A 126 19.65 10.30 3.18
CA VAL A 126 19.92 11.63 3.76
C VAL A 126 18.64 12.41 4.04
N MET A 127 17.66 12.33 3.14
CA MET A 127 16.37 13.02 3.32
C MET A 127 15.58 12.48 4.51
N ASN A 128 15.61 11.17 4.74
CA ASN A 128 14.93 10.56 5.90
C ASN A 128 15.73 10.74 7.19
N GLY A 129 17.06 10.85 7.13
CA GLY A 129 17.91 10.95 8.32
C GLY A 129 17.95 12.30 9.03
N ALA A 130 16.89 13.11 8.89
CA ALA A 130 16.75 14.36 9.63
C ALA A 130 16.62 14.13 11.15
N ASP A 131 15.96 13.05 11.54
CA ASP A 131 15.86 12.59 12.93
C ASP A 131 17.23 12.13 13.47
N ASN A 132 18.04 11.44 12.66
CA ASN A 132 19.43 11.11 12.98
C ASN A 132 20.24 12.38 13.27
N ILE A 133 20.16 13.39 12.39
CA ILE A 133 20.90 14.66 12.57
C ILE A 133 20.46 15.35 13.87
N SER A 134 19.16 15.44 14.11
CA SER A 134 18.61 16.08 15.31
C SER A 134 18.96 15.37 16.61
N THR A 135 19.19 14.05 16.56
CA THR A 135 19.56 13.22 17.72
C THR A 135 21.08 13.14 17.90
N TYR A 136 21.84 13.07 16.82
CA TYR A 136 23.29 12.90 16.86
C TYR A 136 24.01 14.19 17.25
N ILE A 137 23.57 15.36 16.81
CA ILE A 137 24.24 16.62 17.17
C ILE A 137 24.27 16.85 18.69
N PRO A 138 23.13 16.77 19.44
CA PRO A 138 23.15 16.90 20.89
C PRO A 138 23.95 15.79 21.56
N LEU A 139 23.80 14.54 21.11
CA LEU A 139 24.53 13.40 21.65
C LEU A 139 26.05 13.54 21.49
N PHE A 140 26.51 14.07 20.36
CA PHE A 140 27.93 14.33 20.10
C PHE A 140 28.45 15.50 20.93
N ALA A 141 27.61 16.50 21.19
CA ALA A 141 27.95 17.65 22.03
C ALA A 141 28.14 17.28 23.51
N GLU A 142 27.39 16.29 24.00
CA GLU A 142 27.49 15.79 25.38
C GLU A 142 28.58 14.72 25.56
N ALA A 143 29.03 14.10 24.47
CA ALA A 143 30.00 13.01 24.49
C ALA A 143 31.45 13.49 24.67
N LYS A 144 32.26 12.71 25.38
CA LYS A 144 33.72 12.92 25.40
C LYS A 144 34.33 12.49 24.07
N ALA A 145 35.48 13.05 23.70
CA ALA A 145 36.16 12.74 22.44
C ALA A 145 36.40 11.24 22.19
N GLY A 146 36.66 10.45 23.25
CA GLY A 146 36.79 8.99 23.14
C GLY A 146 35.47 8.26 22.97
N GLU A 147 34.36 8.79 23.51
CA GLU A 147 33.01 8.21 23.39
C GLU A 147 32.48 8.46 21.97
N LEU A 148 32.77 9.63 21.40
CA LEU A 148 32.43 9.97 20.01
C LEU A 148 33.03 9.00 18.99
N ALA A 149 34.31 8.62 19.18
CA ALA A 149 34.96 7.61 18.32
C ALA A 149 34.27 6.24 18.41
N ILE A 150 33.83 5.85 19.61
CA ILE A 150 33.07 4.61 19.83
C ILE A 150 31.71 4.69 19.12
N TYR A 151 31.00 5.82 19.23
CA TYR A 151 29.70 6.01 18.58
C TYR A 151 29.81 5.82 17.07
N ILE A 152 30.77 6.51 16.43
CA ILE A 152 30.98 6.42 14.98
C ILE A 152 31.31 4.98 14.57
N VAL A 153 32.22 4.31 15.27
CA VAL A 153 32.60 2.92 14.97
C VAL A 153 31.42 1.97 15.13
N VAL A 154 30.66 2.09 16.22
CA VAL A 154 29.48 1.25 16.48
C VAL A 154 28.40 1.50 15.43
N TYR A 155 28.15 2.74 15.02
CA TYR A 155 27.17 3.07 13.97
C TYR A 155 27.50 2.37 12.64
N TYR A 156 28.75 2.41 12.18
CA TYR A 156 29.12 1.74 10.92
C TYR A 156 29.09 0.20 11.01
N ILE A 157 29.38 -0.38 12.18
CA ILE A 157 29.23 -1.82 12.42
C ILE A 157 27.75 -2.21 12.39
N MET A 158 26.90 -1.42 13.05
CA MET A 158 25.46 -1.64 13.11
C MET A 158 24.83 -1.47 11.74
N LEU A 159 25.19 -0.44 10.97
CA LEU A 159 24.73 -0.22 9.59
C LEU A 159 25.01 -1.43 8.69
N GLY A 160 26.18 -2.05 8.84
CA GLY A 160 26.53 -3.26 8.09
C GLY A 160 25.69 -4.48 8.44
N LYS A 161 25.36 -4.65 9.72
CA LYS A 161 24.47 -5.73 10.18
C LYS A 161 23.03 -5.46 9.79
N TYR A 162 22.60 -4.20 9.90
CA TYR A 162 21.27 -3.70 9.58
C TYR A 162 20.94 -3.92 8.09
N ALA A 163 21.78 -3.41 7.18
CA ALA A 163 21.55 -3.52 5.74
C ALA A 163 21.67 -4.95 5.18
N ARG A 164 22.48 -5.83 5.80
CA ARG A 164 22.72 -7.20 5.28
C ARG A 164 21.91 -8.30 5.96
N ARG A 165 21.54 -8.16 7.24
CA ARG A 165 20.92 -9.24 8.02
C ARG A 165 19.51 -8.93 8.48
N LEU A 166 19.22 -7.70 8.91
CA LEU A 166 17.92 -7.36 9.47
C LEU A 166 16.84 -7.29 8.38
N VAL A 167 17.15 -6.69 7.23
CA VAL A 167 16.16 -6.51 6.15
C VAL A 167 15.69 -7.84 5.54
N PRO A 168 16.56 -8.78 5.14
CA PRO A 168 16.10 -10.09 4.67
C PRO A 168 15.27 -10.85 5.71
N PHE A 169 15.59 -10.70 7.00
CA PHE A 169 14.82 -11.30 8.09
C PHE A 169 13.42 -10.67 8.24
N LEU A 170 13.32 -9.35 8.11
CA LEU A 170 12.04 -8.64 8.08
C LEU A 170 11.19 -9.01 6.86
N TYR A 171 11.80 -9.27 5.70
CA TYR A 171 11.11 -9.79 4.53
C TYR A 171 10.57 -11.20 4.73
N VAL A 172 11.33 -12.08 5.40
CA VAL A 172 10.84 -13.40 5.77
C VAL A 172 9.68 -13.28 6.75
N GLY A 173 9.77 -12.39 7.74
CA GLY A 173 8.69 -12.11 8.69
C GLY A 173 7.43 -11.55 8.03
N LEU A 174 7.58 -10.55 7.16
CA LEU A 174 6.49 -9.96 6.38
C LEU A 174 5.90 -10.97 5.40
N GLY A 175 6.73 -11.78 4.75
CA GLY A 175 6.29 -12.86 3.86
C GLY A 175 5.51 -13.93 4.61
N ILE A 176 5.98 -14.35 5.79
CA ILE A 176 5.23 -15.26 6.68
C ILE A 176 3.93 -14.61 7.12
N PHE A 177 3.94 -13.34 7.53
CA PHE A 177 2.73 -12.61 7.92
C PHE A 177 1.71 -12.53 6.79
N ILE A 178 2.14 -12.17 5.58
CA ILE A 178 1.28 -12.15 4.39
C ILE A 178 0.79 -13.56 4.08
N ILE A 179 1.62 -14.60 4.12
CA ILE A 179 1.19 -15.98 3.87
C ILE A 179 0.17 -16.46 4.91
N VAL A 180 0.36 -16.09 6.18
CA VAL A 180 -0.51 -16.49 7.30
C VAL A 180 -1.84 -15.72 7.28
N ASN A 181 -1.82 -14.45 6.87
CA ASN A 181 -2.95 -13.52 6.97
C ASN A 181 -3.64 -13.24 5.61
N SER A 182 -3.12 -13.79 4.50
CA SER A 182 -3.69 -13.60 3.16
C SER A 182 -4.68 -14.70 2.82
N GLU A 183 -5.89 -14.29 2.45
CA GLU A 183 -6.98 -15.14 1.95
C GLU A 183 -6.63 -15.83 0.61
N CYS A 184 -5.53 -15.46 -0.04
CA CYS A 184 -5.09 -16.06 -1.30
C CYS A 184 -4.44 -17.44 -1.14
N TYR A 185 -4.10 -17.86 0.08
CA TYR A 185 -3.48 -19.15 0.36
C TYR A 185 -4.47 -20.08 1.07
N PRO A 186 -4.69 -21.32 0.55
CA PRO A 186 -5.69 -22.27 1.09
C PRO A 186 -5.34 -22.88 2.46
N TRP A 187 -4.40 -22.27 3.17
CA TRP A 187 -3.92 -22.64 4.51
C TRP A 187 -3.82 -21.42 5.43
N ALA A 188 -4.44 -20.30 5.07
CA ALA A 188 -4.63 -19.17 5.98
C ALA A 188 -5.30 -19.67 7.26
N ILE A 189 -4.89 -19.14 8.43
CA ILE A 189 -5.35 -19.64 9.75
C ILE A 189 -6.89 -19.61 9.87
N GLU A 190 -7.55 -18.75 9.10
CA GLU A 190 -9.02 -18.60 9.09
C GLU A 190 -9.76 -19.72 8.34
N GLU A 191 -9.12 -20.48 7.45
CA GLU A 191 -9.74 -21.61 6.70
C GLU A 191 -9.53 -22.98 7.35
N ILE A 192 -8.88 -23.01 8.52
CA ILE A 192 -8.57 -24.25 9.23
C ILE A 192 -9.79 -24.68 10.06
N ASP A 193 -10.70 -25.44 9.43
CA ASP A 193 -11.93 -25.97 10.04
C ASP A 193 -11.62 -27.03 11.14
N ASP A 194 -12.42 -27.09 12.21
CA ASP A 194 -12.18 -27.90 13.42
C ASP A 194 -12.28 -29.42 13.20
N ASN A 195 -12.68 -29.89 12.02
CA ASN A 195 -12.79 -31.31 11.70
C ASN A 195 -11.42 -31.97 11.45
N ILE A 196 -11.11 -33.00 12.23
CA ILE A 196 -9.75 -33.53 12.47
C ILE A 196 -9.18 -34.41 11.33
N ALA A 197 -9.95 -34.78 10.30
CA ALA A 197 -9.58 -35.91 9.44
C ALA A 197 -9.35 -35.64 7.93
N SER A 198 -9.66 -34.47 7.36
CA SER A 198 -9.68 -34.33 5.88
C SER A 198 -9.02 -33.09 5.28
N HIS A 199 -8.54 -32.12 6.07
CA HIS A 199 -7.98 -30.89 5.50
C HIS A 199 -6.45 -30.97 5.30
N PRO A 200 -5.94 -30.98 4.06
CA PRO A 200 -4.50 -31.06 3.78
C PRO A 200 -3.72 -29.86 4.36
N GLY A 201 -4.37 -28.71 4.56
CA GLY A 201 -3.79 -27.52 5.18
C GLY A 201 -3.34 -27.71 6.64
N LYS A 202 -4.06 -28.49 7.46
CA LYS A 202 -3.64 -28.81 8.85
C LYS A 202 -2.40 -29.69 8.86
N ILE A 203 -2.29 -30.63 7.92
CA ILE A 203 -1.13 -31.53 7.78
C ILE A 203 0.07 -30.73 7.31
N VAL A 204 -0.08 -29.87 6.29
CA VAL A 204 1.01 -29.02 5.80
C VAL A 204 1.47 -28.04 6.89
N MET A 205 0.56 -27.34 7.56
CA MET A 205 0.92 -26.44 8.67
C MET A 205 1.57 -27.22 9.82
N GLY A 206 1.01 -28.36 10.23
CA GLY A 206 1.58 -29.22 11.27
C GLY A 206 2.99 -29.70 10.93
N VAL A 207 3.22 -30.16 9.69
CA VAL A 207 4.53 -30.61 9.22
C VAL A 207 5.52 -29.44 9.11
N THR A 208 5.07 -28.27 8.62
CA THR A 208 5.93 -27.10 8.45
C THR A 208 6.31 -26.51 9.80
N THR A 209 5.35 -26.35 10.72
CA THR A 209 5.59 -25.86 12.08
C THR A 209 6.40 -26.85 12.90
N ALA A 210 6.12 -28.16 12.83
CA ALA A 210 6.93 -29.17 13.51
C ALA A 210 8.35 -29.25 12.92
N GLY A 211 8.50 -29.11 11.61
CA GLY A 211 9.80 -29.05 10.93
C GLY A 211 10.61 -27.82 11.35
N LEU A 212 9.99 -26.63 11.36
CA LEU A 212 10.63 -25.39 11.83
C LEU A 212 11.00 -25.47 13.31
N LEU A 213 10.11 -25.95 14.17
CA LEU A 213 10.40 -26.16 15.59
C LEU A 213 11.50 -27.20 15.79
N ALA A 214 11.52 -28.30 15.04
CA ALA A 214 12.58 -29.30 15.11
C ALA A 214 13.92 -28.75 14.64
N ILE A 215 13.95 -27.89 13.60
CA ILE A 215 15.16 -27.20 13.15
C ILE A 215 15.63 -26.21 14.22
N CYS A 216 14.73 -25.44 14.82
CA CYS A 216 15.07 -24.49 15.88
C CYS A 216 15.55 -25.21 17.16
N ILE A 217 14.86 -26.26 17.59
CA ILE A 217 15.25 -27.09 18.74
C ILE A 217 16.57 -27.81 18.44
N GLY A 218 16.74 -28.34 17.23
CA GLY A 218 17.98 -28.95 16.75
C GLY A 218 19.14 -27.96 16.75
N ALA A 219 18.92 -26.72 16.29
CA ALA A 219 19.92 -25.66 16.34
C ALA A 219 20.25 -25.21 17.77
N MET A 220 19.25 -25.12 18.66
CA MET A 220 19.45 -24.82 20.08
C MET A 220 20.21 -25.95 20.80
N LEU A 221 19.85 -27.21 20.54
CA LEU A 221 20.55 -28.39 21.07
C LEU A 221 21.95 -28.51 20.50
N TRP A 222 22.14 -28.28 19.19
CA TRP A 222 23.44 -28.25 18.55
C TRP A 222 24.32 -27.17 19.17
N ARG A 223 23.79 -25.98 19.40
CA ARG A 223 24.53 -24.87 20.04
C ARG A 223 24.84 -25.15 21.50
N LYS A 224 23.93 -25.81 22.23
CA LYS A 224 24.15 -26.23 23.62
C LYS A 224 25.16 -27.38 23.72
N LEU A 225 25.16 -28.30 22.75
CA LEU A 225 26.13 -29.39 22.64
C LEU A 225 27.49 -28.89 22.12
N SER A 226 27.51 -27.90 21.23
CA SER A 226 28.74 -27.28 20.75
C SER A 226 29.41 -26.46 21.86
N GLN A 227 28.60 -25.77 22.68
CA GLN A 227 29.09 -25.10 23.89
C GLN A 227 29.61 -26.09 24.93
N ARG A 228 28.96 -27.26 25.11
CA ARG A 228 29.51 -28.35 25.94
C ARG A 228 30.78 -28.96 25.35
N SER A 229 30.91 -29.06 24.02
CA SER A 229 32.15 -29.54 23.41
C SER A 229 33.28 -28.52 23.52
N GLU A 230 32.97 -27.22 23.49
CA GLU A 230 33.91 -26.14 23.81
C GLU A 230 34.27 -26.15 25.31
N GLU A 231 33.33 -26.31 26.23
CA GLU A 231 33.62 -26.47 27.67
C GLU A 231 34.45 -27.72 27.95
N VAL A 232 34.17 -28.87 27.32
CA VAL A 232 34.96 -30.10 27.48
C VAL A 232 36.34 -30.02 26.81
N LEU A 233 36.47 -29.28 25.70
CA LEU A 233 37.78 -29.00 25.07
C LEU A 233 38.59 -27.97 25.86
N VAL A 234 37.93 -26.97 26.46
CA VAL A 234 38.56 -25.93 27.30
C VAL A 234 38.91 -26.51 28.68
N ASP A 235 38.06 -27.32 29.31
CA ASP A 235 38.38 -28.06 30.54
C ASP A 235 39.40 -29.18 30.29
N GLY A 236 39.37 -29.83 29.13
CA GLY A 236 40.39 -30.80 28.72
C GLY A 236 41.74 -30.14 28.44
N ALA A 237 41.76 -28.94 27.87
CA ALA A 237 42.97 -28.14 27.67
C ALA A 237 43.48 -27.53 28.99
N LEU A 238 42.58 -27.07 29.88
CA LEU A 238 42.93 -26.60 31.22
C LEU A 238 43.44 -27.75 32.09
N SER A 239 42.85 -28.94 32.02
CA SER A 239 43.33 -30.14 32.73
C SER A 239 44.66 -30.68 32.17
N ALA A 240 44.94 -30.49 30.89
CA ALA A 240 46.25 -30.81 30.29
C ALA A 240 47.34 -29.78 30.68
N VAL A 241 46.96 -28.53 30.97
CA VAL A 241 47.85 -27.48 31.48
C VAL A 241 48.04 -27.59 33.01
N ASP A 242 47.03 -28.05 33.75
CA ASP A 242 47.08 -28.22 35.21
C ASP A 242 47.62 -29.61 35.64
N GLY A 243 47.54 -30.61 34.77
CA GLY A 243 48.19 -31.92 34.91
C GLY A 243 49.73 -31.86 34.89
N GLN A 244 50.31 -30.71 34.52
CA GLN A 244 51.74 -30.42 34.69
C GLN A 244 52.05 -29.59 35.95
N ARG A 245 51.05 -29.18 36.75
CA ARG A 245 51.25 -28.31 37.91
C ARG A 245 50.67 -28.80 39.24
N GLY A 246 49.84 -29.84 39.25
CA GLY A 246 49.10 -30.28 40.44
C GLY A 246 49.48 -31.65 41.00
N SER A 247 50.75 -32.05 41.01
CA SER A 247 51.21 -33.10 41.92
C SER A 247 51.46 -32.49 43.31
N ARG A 248 50.38 -32.22 44.06
CA ARG A 248 50.40 -32.07 45.53
C ARG A 248 48.99 -31.88 46.09
N GLU A 249 48.67 -32.75 47.05
CA GLU A 249 47.72 -32.56 48.18
C GLU A 249 46.23 -32.63 47.78
N GLY A 250 45.42 -33.58 48.26
CA GLY A 250 45.26 -34.09 49.63
C GLY A 250 43.91 -33.53 50.15
N GLU A 251 42.82 -34.28 50.05
CA GLU A 251 42.22 -35.09 51.14
C GLU A 251 41.01 -34.38 51.81
N GLN A 252 39.95 -35.16 52.05
CA GLN A 252 38.96 -35.02 53.14
C GLN A 252 37.88 -33.90 53.03
N ASP A 253 36.64 -34.03 53.52
CA ASP A 253 35.74 -35.13 53.90
C ASP A 253 34.42 -34.47 54.37
N VAL A 254 33.36 -35.28 54.59
CA VAL A 254 32.19 -35.03 55.48
C VAL A 254 30.92 -34.34 54.94
N ALA A 255 30.00 -35.18 54.45
CA ALA A 255 28.68 -35.52 55.03
C ALA A 255 27.82 -34.50 55.83
N GLN A 256 26.60 -34.26 55.30
CA GLN A 256 25.29 -34.65 55.88
C GLN A 256 24.83 -34.02 57.22
N GLN A 257 23.68 -33.32 57.21
CA GLN A 257 22.55 -33.62 58.12
C GLN A 257 21.22 -32.94 57.72
N VAL A 258 20.15 -33.68 58.00
CA VAL A 258 18.72 -33.40 57.82
C VAL A 258 18.15 -32.89 59.14
N GLY A 259 17.12 -32.02 59.10
CA GLY A 259 16.34 -31.68 60.30
C GLY A 259 15.15 -30.75 60.03
N GLU A 260 13.98 -31.36 59.87
CA GLU A 260 12.63 -30.99 60.36
C GLU A 260 12.05 -29.55 60.24
N GLN A 261 10.80 -29.51 59.73
CA GLN A 261 9.86 -28.39 59.81
C GLN A 261 9.02 -28.43 61.10
N PRO A 262 8.39 -27.30 61.45
CA PRO A 262 6.95 -27.32 61.68
C PRO A 262 6.18 -26.13 61.08
N GLU A 263 4.90 -26.40 60.75
CA GLU A 263 3.86 -25.45 60.30
C GLU A 263 3.49 -24.39 61.36
N VAL A 264 3.27 -23.13 60.93
CA VAL A 264 2.31 -22.19 61.57
C VAL A 264 1.69 -21.21 60.54
N SER A 265 0.35 -21.22 60.53
CA SER A 265 -0.68 -20.21 60.21
C SER A 265 -0.67 -19.34 58.94
N ARG A 266 -1.82 -19.39 58.26
CA ARG A 266 -2.40 -18.39 57.36
C ARG A 266 -2.71 -17.08 58.08
N ASP A 267 -2.35 -15.95 57.46
CA ASP A 267 -3.24 -14.82 57.11
C ASP A 267 -2.43 -13.53 56.89
N ALA A 268 -2.56 -12.96 55.68
CA ALA A 268 -2.48 -11.53 55.33
C ALA A 268 -2.00 -11.37 53.87
N VAL A 269 -2.89 -11.62 52.91
CA VAL A 269 -2.73 -11.11 51.54
C VAL A 269 -3.30 -9.70 51.51
N SER A 270 -2.49 -8.75 51.04
CA SER A 270 -2.79 -7.32 51.03
C SER A 270 -3.96 -6.95 50.10
N PRO A 271 -4.64 -5.79 50.30
CA PRO A 271 -5.85 -5.38 49.57
C PRO A 271 -5.67 -5.04 48.07
N PHE A 272 -4.57 -5.45 47.43
CA PHE A 272 -4.24 -5.05 46.06
C PHE A 272 -4.61 -6.11 44.99
N GLU A 273 -4.95 -7.34 45.39
CA GLU A 273 -5.22 -8.44 44.46
C GLU A 273 -6.72 -8.66 44.13
N GLU A 274 -7.66 -8.08 44.90
CA GLU A 274 -9.10 -8.17 44.59
C GLU A 274 -9.58 -7.14 43.56
N ALA A 275 -8.87 -6.02 43.37
CA ALA A 275 -9.26 -4.99 42.40
C ALA A 275 -9.03 -5.44 40.95
N LEU A 276 -7.97 -6.23 40.69
CA LEU A 276 -7.56 -6.63 39.35
C LEU A 276 -8.46 -7.71 38.73
N CYS A 277 -9.14 -8.51 39.56
CA CYS A 277 -9.97 -9.63 39.10
C CYS A 277 -11.39 -9.17 38.69
N SER A 278 -11.88 -8.05 39.24
CA SER A 278 -13.20 -7.49 38.89
C SER A 278 -13.21 -6.78 37.52
N ASP A 279 -12.11 -6.12 37.15
CA ASP A 279 -11.97 -5.41 35.86
C ASP A 279 -11.82 -6.37 34.67
N VAL A 280 -11.18 -7.53 34.87
CA VAL A 280 -11.07 -8.57 33.82
C VAL A 280 -12.43 -9.23 33.53
N ILE A 281 -13.28 -9.36 34.55
CA ILE A 281 -14.66 -9.87 34.38
C ILE A 281 -15.58 -8.80 33.77
N ALA A 282 -15.38 -7.52 34.09
CA ALA A 282 -16.10 -6.40 33.47
C ALA A 282 -15.69 -6.17 31.99
N GLN A 283 -14.42 -6.36 31.64
CA GLN A 283 -13.93 -6.30 30.26
C GLN A 283 -14.43 -7.48 29.40
N ARG A 284 -14.57 -8.69 29.97
CA ARG A 284 -15.18 -9.83 29.27
C ARG A 284 -16.64 -9.59 28.88
N ARG A 285 -17.41 -8.82 29.66
CA ARG A 285 -18.79 -8.42 29.28
C ARG A 285 -18.83 -7.38 28.16
N ARG A 286 -17.80 -6.53 28.01
CA ARG A 286 -17.69 -5.58 26.87
C ARG A 286 -17.26 -6.26 25.56
N GLY A 287 -16.53 -7.37 25.61
CA GLY A 287 -16.15 -8.17 24.43
C GLY A 287 -17.31 -8.91 23.74
N ALA A 288 -18.43 -9.13 24.43
CA ALA A 288 -19.64 -9.71 23.83
C ALA A 288 -20.34 -8.75 22.84
N SER A 289 -20.19 -7.42 23.05
CA SER A 289 -20.66 -6.37 22.13
C SER A 289 -19.84 -6.34 20.83
N SER A 290 -18.52 -6.55 20.92
CA SER A 290 -17.62 -6.57 19.76
C SER A 290 -17.85 -7.77 18.87
N ARG A 291 -18.14 -8.96 19.43
CA ARG A 291 -18.49 -10.15 18.63
C ARG A 291 -19.80 -9.99 17.86
N HIS A 292 -20.80 -9.33 18.44
CA HIS A 292 -22.04 -9.02 17.72
C HIS A 292 -21.83 -7.96 16.63
N ARG A 293 -20.98 -6.94 16.87
CA ARG A 293 -20.63 -5.92 15.87
C ARG A 293 -19.77 -6.47 14.73
N ILE A 294 -18.80 -7.33 15.03
CA ILE A 294 -17.94 -8.00 14.05
C ILE A 294 -18.76 -9.02 13.26
N LYS A 295 -19.61 -9.82 13.91
CA LYS A 295 -20.51 -10.75 13.21
C LYS A 295 -21.52 -9.98 12.35
N ALA A 296 -22.07 -8.85 12.81
CA ALA A 296 -22.92 -7.99 11.98
C ALA A 296 -22.16 -7.31 10.83
N TYR A 297 -20.89 -6.95 11.02
CA TYR A 297 -20.01 -6.38 10.00
C TYR A 297 -19.62 -7.41 8.93
N LEU A 298 -19.22 -8.61 9.34
CA LEU A 298 -18.89 -9.73 8.45
C LEU A 298 -20.14 -10.26 7.72
N THR A 299 -21.29 -10.35 8.39
CA THR A 299 -22.54 -10.80 7.74
C THR A 299 -23.11 -9.74 6.78
N ARG A 300 -22.91 -8.43 7.06
CA ARG A 300 -23.28 -7.35 6.12
C ARG A 300 -22.36 -7.31 4.90
N ASN A 301 -21.04 -7.35 5.08
CA ASN A 301 -20.09 -7.25 3.96
C ASN A 301 -20.09 -8.49 3.05
N THR A 302 -20.30 -9.70 3.58
CA THR A 302 -20.38 -10.93 2.75
C THR A 302 -21.57 -10.93 1.78
N SER A 303 -22.68 -10.26 2.10
CA SER A 303 -23.83 -10.12 1.19
C SER A 303 -23.57 -9.12 0.04
N GLU A 304 -22.66 -8.17 0.25
CA GLU A 304 -22.41 -7.08 -0.70
C GLU A 304 -21.35 -7.46 -1.75
N PHE A 305 -20.37 -8.29 -1.37
CA PHE A 305 -19.44 -8.90 -2.33
C PHE A 305 -20.09 -10.00 -3.18
N ARG A 306 -21.07 -10.75 -2.64
CA ARG A 306 -21.88 -11.69 -3.44
C ARG A 306 -22.61 -11.04 -4.62
N PHE A 307 -22.86 -9.73 -4.58
CA PHE A 307 -23.54 -9.02 -5.67
C PHE A 307 -22.68 -8.94 -6.95
N LEU A 308 -21.35 -8.88 -6.81
CA LEU A 308 -20.45 -8.94 -7.97
C LEU A 308 -20.42 -10.36 -8.55
N ASP A 309 -20.51 -11.41 -7.72
CA ASP A 309 -20.59 -12.81 -8.16
C ASP A 309 -21.90 -13.16 -8.88
N THR A 310 -22.98 -12.38 -8.69
CA THR A 310 -24.27 -12.65 -9.35
C THR A 310 -24.39 -12.14 -10.79
N LYS A 311 -23.46 -11.30 -11.26
CA LYS A 311 -23.52 -10.78 -12.63
C LYS A 311 -23.01 -11.84 -13.58
N MET A 312 -23.90 -12.40 -14.40
CA MET A 312 -23.57 -13.39 -15.42
C MET A 312 -23.83 -12.83 -16.82
N ALA A 313 -23.07 -13.35 -17.79
CA ALA A 313 -23.33 -13.08 -19.19
C ALA A 313 -24.71 -13.63 -19.60
N ALA A 314 -25.42 -12.88 -20.44
CA ALA A 314 -26.66 -13.33 -21.05
C ALA A 314 -26.40 -14.51 -22.00
N SER A 315 -27.37 -15.41 -22.11
CA SER A 315 -27.29 -16.58 -23.00
C SER A 315 -27.90 -16.33 -24.39
N SER A 316 -28.61 -15.21 -24.58
CA SER A 316 -29.30 -14.87 -25.83
C SER A 316 -29.28 -13.37 -26.11
N LYS A 317 -29.47 -13.01 -27.38
CA LYS A 317 -29.49 -11.62 -27.84
C LYS A 317 -30.71 -10.89 -27.27
N ASN A 318 -30.52 -9.66 -26.81
CA ASN A 318 -31.58 -8.78 -26.33
C ASN A 318 -32.01 -7.82 -27.45
N GLN A 319 -33.18 -8.09 -28.04
CA GLN A 319 -33.68 -7.32 -29.19
C GLN A 319 -34.06 -5.88 -28.83
N GLU A 320 -34.48 -5.62 -27.59
CA GLU A 320 -34.83 -4.27 -27.13
C GLU A 320 -33.59 -3.38 -27.07
N ARG A 321 -32.49 -3.87 -26.49
CA ARG A 321 -31.22 -3.13 -26.42
C ARG A 321 -30.62 -2.88 -27.80
N ILE A 322 -30.71 -3.87 -28.69
CA ILE A 322 -30.28 -3.71 -30.08
C ILE A 322 -31.14 -2.63 -30.77
N ALA A 323 -32.46 -2.63 -30.55
CA ALA A 323 -33.35 -1.61 -31.09
C ALA A 323 -33.11 -0.22 -30.50
N GLU A 324 -32.79 -0.10 -29.21
CA GLU A 324 -32.40 1.14 -28.57
C GLU A 324 -31.12 1.70 -29.20
N LEU A 325 -30.09 0.87 -29.37
CA LEU A 325 -28.83 1.29 -29.98
C LEU A 325 -28.95 1.67 -31.47
N ARG A 326 -29.91 1.11 -32.20
CA ARG A 326 -30.19 1.52 -33.59
C ARG A 326 -30.61 2.98 -33.72
N GLN A 327 -30.94 3.64 -32.62
CA GLN A 327 -31.19 5.08 -32.57
C GLN A 327 -29.90 5.92 -32.54
N SER A 328 -28.72 5.27 -32.54
CA SER A 328 -27.42 5.95 -32.66
C SER A 328 -27.38 6.80 -33.93
N GLU A 329 -27.03 8.07 -33.76
CA GLU A 329 -26.87 9.08 -34.80
C GLU A 329 -25.52 8.96 -35.52
N VAL A 330 -24.61 8.14 -35.00
CA VAL A 330 -23.33 7.78 -35.64
C VAL A 330 -23.34 6.33 -36.14
N PRO A 331 -22.49 5.97 -37.12
CA PRO A 331 -22.38 4.60 -37.59
C PRO A 331 -22.07 3.63 -36.45
N VAL A 332 -22.59 2.41 -36.55
CA VAL A 332 -22.40 1.34 -35.57
C VAL A 332 -21.79 0.13 -36.30
N PRO A 333 -20.76 -0.55 -35.76
CA PRO A 333 -20.12 -1.69 -36.41
C PRO A 333 -20.94 -2.97 -36.21
N TRP A 334 -22.12 -3.02 -36.81
CA TRP A 334 -23.03 -4.16 -36.70
C TRP A 334 -22.37 -5.45 -37.23
N CYS A 335 -22.15 -6.38 -36.31
CA CYS A 335 -21.75 -7.76 -36.56
C CYS A 335 -22.27 -8.64 -35.42
N ASP A 336 -22.13 -9.96 -35.54
CA ASP A 336 -22.62 -10.90 -34.53
C ASP A 336 -22.00 -10.65 -33.13
N GLU A 337 -20.69 -10.40 -33.07
CA GLU A 337 -19.98 -10.10 -31.81
C GLU A 337 -20.42 -8.77 -31.19
N PHE A 338 -20.74 -7.77 -32.02
CA PHE A 338 -21.25 -6.50 -31.54
C PHE A 338 -22.68 -6.63 -30.99
N GLU A 339 -23.55 -7.41 -31.66
CA GLU A 339 -24.89 -7.71 -31.13
C GLU A 339 -24.83 -8.49 -29.81
N LYS A 340 -23.89 -9.44 -29.67
CA LYS A 340 -23.62 -10.13 -28.40
C LYS A 340 -23.21 -9.14 -27.31
N MET A 341 -22.27 -8.25 -27.61
CA MET A 341 -21.77 -7.22 -26.68
C MET A 341 -22.91 -6.39 -26.09
N ILE A 342 -23.76 -5.80 -26.95
CA ILE A 342 -24.87 -4.95 -26.52
C ILE A 342 -25.98 -5.72 -25.80
N SER A 343 -26.10 -7.00 -26.12
CA SER A 343 -27.03 -7.91 -25.42
C SER A 343 -26.54 -8.31 -24.02
N GLY A 344 -25.29 -7.99 -23.66
CA GLY A 344 -24.66 -8.44 -22.43
C GLY A 344 -24.27 -9.92 -22.45
N MET A 345 -24.15 -10.51 -23.64
CA MET A 345 -23.58 -11.84 -23.82
C MET A 345 -22.05 -11.75 -23.79
N ASN A 346 -21.39 -12.91 -23.64
CA ASN A 346 -19.96 -12.98 -23.87
C ASN A 346 -19.64 -12.66 -25.33
N PHE A 347 -18.69 -11.75 -25.54
CA PHE A 347 -18.24 -11.31 -26.86
C PHE A 347 -16.71 -11.24 -26.93
N ASN A 348 -16.17 -11.34 -28.15
CA ASN A 348 -14.76 -11.19 -28.46
C ASN A 348 -14.59 -10.15 -29.59
N THR A 349 -14.07 -8.98 -29.24
CA THR A 349 -13.83 -7.90 -30.21
C THR A 349 -12.81 -8.28 -31.28
N GLY A 350 -11.84 -9.14 -30.96
CA GLY A 350 -10.79 -9.57 -31.88
C GLY A 350 -11.27 -10.47 -33.01
N ASN A 351 -12.47 -11.05 -32.88
CA ASN A 351 -13.05 -11.95 -33.88
C ASN A 351 -13.81 -11.21 -35.00
N SER A 352 -13.98 -9.89 -34.90
CA SER A 352 -14.63 -9.09 -35.94
C SER A 352 -13.70 -8.00 -36.46
N ARG A 353 -13.46 -8.01 -37.77
CA ARG A 353 -12.67 -6.98 -38.45
C ARG A 353 -13.40 -5.63 -38.41
N GLU A 354 -14.72 -5.64 -38.56
CA GLU A 354 -15.58 -4.45 -38.54
C GLU A 354 -15.45 -3.71 -37.20
N MET A 355 -15.50 -4.45 -36.09
CA MET A 355 -15.30 -3.90 -34.74
C MET A 355 -13.90 -3.32 -34.56
N MET A 356 -12.87 -4.00 -35.04
CA MET A 356 -11.47 -3.54 -34.92
C MET A 356 -11.20 -2.29 -35.74
N GLU A 357 -11.70 -2.22 -36.98
CA GLU A 357 -11.60 -1.04 -37.85
C GLU A 357 -12.34 0.16 -37.25
N TYR A 358 -13.54 -0.07 -36.71
CA TYR A 358 -14.33 0.96 -36.05
C TYR A 358 -13.64 1.50 -34.79
N LYS A 359 -13.07 0.61 -33.97
CA LYS A 359 -12.31 0.98 -32.77
C LYS A 359 -11.10 1.83 -33.12
N LEU A 360 -10.39 1.52 -34.21
CA LEU A 360 -9.28 2.33 -34.70
C LEU A 360 -9.76 3.72 -35.17
N ALA A 361 -10.87 3.79 -35.91
CA ALA A 361 -11.44 5.07 -36.34
C ALA A 361 -11.85 5.95 -35.15
N THR A 362 -12.46 5.36 -34.12
CA THR A 362 -12.82 6.04 -32.87
C THR A 362 -11.58 6.59 -32.16
N LYS A 363 -10.51 5.80 -32.05
CA LYS A 363 -9.24 6.26 -31.47
C LYS A 363 -8.63 7.46 -32.20
N LYS A 364 -8.74 7.52 -33.54
CA LYS A 364 -8.25 8.66 -34.32
C LYS A 364 -9.05 9.94 -34.02
N LYS A 365 -10.38 9.84 -33.91
CA LYS A 365 -11.24 10.96 -33.49
C LYS A 365 -10.91 11.42 -32.07
N LEU A 366 -10.73 10.46 -31.16
CA LEU A 366 -10.38 10.75 -29.76
C LEU A 366 -9.03 11.46 -29.64
N LEU A 367 -8.04 11.07 -30.46
CA LEU A 367 -6.74 11.76 -30.52
C LEU A 367 -6.91 13.24 -30.90
N PHE A 368 -7.74 13.54 -31.89
CA PHE A 368 -8.02 14.93 -32.26
C PHE A 368 -8.83 15.68 -31.19
N PHE A 369 -9.77 15.00 -30.54
CA PHE A 369 -10.55 15.58 -29.45
C PHE A 369 -9.66 15.96 -28.25
N ASN A 370 -8.69 15.11 -27.92
CA ASN A 370 -7.74 15.30 -26.82
C ASN A 370 -6.52 16.15 -27.18
N ASP A 371 -6.45 16.72 -28.39
CA ASP A 371 -5.38 17.62 -28.77
C ASP A 371 -5.47 18.92 -27.94
N GLU A 372 -4.51 19.10 -27.04
CA GLU A 372 -4.40 20.27 -26.15
C GLU A 372 -3.63 21.43 -26.78
N SER A 373 -3.30 21.37 -28.08
CA SER A 373 -2.68 22.49 -28.79
C SER A 373 -3.58 23.73 -28.77
N ILE A 374 -2.98 24.88 -28.50
CA ILE A 374 -3.64 26.19 -28.45
C ILE A 374 -3.05 27.08 -29.56
N PRO A 375 -3.65 27.11 -30.77
CA PRO A 375 -3.21 28.01 -31.82
C PRO A 375 -3.32 29.48 -31.43
N ASP A 376 -2.43 30.33 -31.94
CA ASP A 376 -2.50 31.78 -31.74
C ASP A 376 -3.86 32.36 -32.19
N GLY A 377 -4.38 33.29 -31.40
CA GLY A 377 -5.71 33.88 -31.64
C GLY A 377 -6.89 33.00 -31.25
N SER A 378 -6.67 31.82 -30.65
CA SER A 378 -7.73 31.00 -30.09
C SER A 378 -8.44 31.68 -28.92
N THR A 379 -9.75 31.44 -28.81
CA THR A 379 -10.57 31.79 -27.64
C THR A 379 -11.05 30.50 -26.96
N LEU A 380 -11.48 30.57 -25.71
CA LEU A 380 -12.08 29.41 -25.03
C LEU A 380 -13.29 28.86 -25.81
N ALA A 381 -14.08 29.74 -26.43
CA ALA A 381 -15.20 29.36 -27.27
C ALA A 381 -14.78 28.63 -28.55
N SER A 382 -13.71 29.08 -29.22
CA SER A 382 -13.21 28.40 -30.43
C SER A 382 -12.58 27.04 -30.11
N LEU A 383 -11.85 26.93 -29.00
CA LEU A 383 -11.30 25.65 -28.53
C LEU A 383 -12.42 24.66 -28.17
N LYS A 384 -13.44 25.11 -27.43
CA LYS A 384 -14.63 24.29 -27.14
C LYS A 384 -15.33 23.86 -28.42
N SER A 385 -15.58 24.78 -29.35
CA SER A 385 -16.29 24.48 -30.61
C SER A 385 -15.55 23.45 -31.46
N ARG A 386 -14.22 23.55 -31.56
CA ARG A 386 -13.36 22.58 -32.26
C ARG A 386 -13.51 21.18 -31.66
N ARG A 387 -13.45 21.05 -30.34
CA ARG A 387 -13.59 19.75 -29.65
C ARG A 387 -15.00 19.18 -29.82
N MET A 388 -16.02 20.00 -29.59
CA MET A 388 -17.41 19.57 -29.65
C MET A 388 -17.85 19.17 -31.06
N ALA A 389 -17.25 19.74 -32.12
CA ALA A 389 -17.47 19.30 -33.49
C ALA A 389 -17.07 17.83 -33.69
N VAL A 390 -15.94 17.40 -33.12
CA VAL A 390 -15.50 16.00 -33.18
C VAL A 390 -16.31 15.11 -32.24
N ALA A 391 -16.67 15.61 -31.05
CA ALA A 391 -17.54 14.87 -30.12
C ALA A 391 -18.87 14.43 -30.77
N LYS A 392 -19.47 15.31 -31.59
CA LYS A 392 -20.72 15.00 -32.30
C LYS A 392 -20.62 13.81 -33.25
N GLU A 393 -19.43 13.50 -33.75
CA GLU A 393 -19.18 12.34 -34.60
C GLU A 393 -18.73 11.08 -33.83
N MET A 394 -18.57 11.17 -32.51
CA MET A 394 -18.12 10.06 -31.66
C MET A 394 -19.28 9.40 -30.92
N PHE A 395 -20.23 10.16 -30.39
CA PHE A 395 -21.27 9.64 -29.51
C PHE A 395 -22.51 9.14 -30.25
N GLY A 396 -23.12 8.07 -29.75
CA GLY A 396 -24.40 7.53 -30.23
C GLY A 396 -25.49 8.59 -30.25
N LYS A 397 -25.52 9.46 -29.23
CA LYS A 397 -26.33 10.68 -29.23
C LYS A 397 -25.65 11.74 -28.39
N LEU A 398 -25.69 12.99 -28.84
CA LEU A 398 -25.15 14.14 -28.11
C LEU A 398 -26.18 15.27 -28.10
N GLY A 399 -26.72 15.59 -26.92
CA GLY A 399 -27.66 16.68 -26.74
C GLY A 399 -27.04 18.07 -26.90
N GLN A 400 -27.86 19.09 -26.63
CA GLN A 400 -27.44 20.50 -26.69
C GLN A 400 -26.69 20.93 -25.43
N ASP A 401 -25.89 21.99 -25.53
CA ASP A 401 -25.17 22.60 -24.40
C ASP A 401 -24.26 21.64 -23.61
N VAL A 402 -23.75 20.60 -24.28
CA VAL A 402 -22.79 19.66 -23.68
C VAL A 402 -21.38 20.26 -23.68
N THR A 403 -20.65 20.05 -22.60
CA THR A 403 -19.22 20.37 -22.49
C THR A 403 -18.46 19.17 -21.96
N ILE A 404 -17.39 18.79 -22.66
CA ILE A 404 -16.50 17.71 -22.26
C ILE A 404 -15.08 18.27 -22.27
N GLU A 405 -14.41 18.24 -21.12
CA GLU A 405 -13.03 18.70 -21.00
C GLU A 405 -12.02 17.58 -21.33
N PRO A 406 -10.98 17.87 -22.12
CA PRO A 406 -9.92 16.93 -22.42
C PRO A 406 -8.90 16.82 -21.25
N PRO A 407 -8.17 15.71 -21.11
CA PRO A 407 -8.30 14.50 -21.93
C PRO A 407 -9.55 13.71 -21.53
N PHE A 408 -10.18 13.07 -22.50
CA PHE A 408 -11.33 12.20 -22.33
C PHE A 408 -11.00 10.81 -22.86
N PHE A 409 -11.55 9.76 -22.25
CA PHE A 409 -11.32 8.38 -22.69
C PHE A 409 -12.63 7.73 -23.12
N LEU A 410 -12.63 7.16 -24.32
CA LEU A 410 -13.80 6.54 -24.94
C LEU A 410 -13.40 5.26 -25.66
N LEU A 411 -14.26 4.24 -25.60
CA LEU A 411 -13.99 2.97 -26.25
C LEU A 411 -14.66 2.83 -27.63
N TRP A 412 -15.98 3.01 -27.69
CA TRP A 412 -16.79 2.88 -28.90
C TRP A 412 -17.49 4.18 -29.27
N GLY A 413 -18.02 4.91 -28.30
CA GLY A 413 -18.77 6.15 -28.49
C GLY A 413 -20.20 5.94 -28.97
N CYS A 414 -20.42 5.11 -30.01
CA CYS A 414 -21.74 4.82 -30.54
C CYS A 414 -22.72 4.22 -29.51
N ASN A 415 -22.23 3.65 -28.41
CA ASN A 415 -23.05 3.06 -27.35
C ASN A 415 -23.43 4.07 -26.25
N THR A 416 -22.94 5.30 -26.34
CA THR A 416 -23.11 6.33 -25.32
C THR A 416 -24.10 7.39 -25.80
N PHE A 417 -25.17 7.58 -25.02
CA PHE A 417 -26.26 8.51 -25.29
C PHE A 417 -26.28 9.59 -24.22
N ILE A 418 -26.03 10.84 -24.63
CA ILE A 418 -25.89 11.99 -23.72
C ILE A 418 -27.05 12.95 -23.97
N GLY A 419 -27.72 13.36 -22.89
CA GLY A 419 -28.76 14.38 -22.86
C GLY A 419 -28.23 15.80 -23.06
N ASN A 420 -29.07 16.77 -22.70
CA ASN A 420 -28.79 18.20 -22.82
C ASN A 420 -28.14 18.75 -21.55
N SER A 421 -27.39 19.85 -21.67
CA SER A 421 -26.81 20.59 -20.55
C SER A 421 -25.93 19.73 -19.64
N VAL A 422 -25.16 18.81 -20.23
CA VAL A 422 -24.25 17.93 -19.51
C VAL A 422 -22.85 18.55 -19.45
N TYR A 423 -22.22 18.47 -18.28
CA TYR A 423 -20.82 18.87 -18.09
C TYR A 423 -19.98 17.67 -17.65
N MET A 424 -18.90 17.39 -18.37
CA MET A 424 -17.90 16.39 -18.00
C MET A 424 -16.54 17.04 -17.83
N ASN A 425 -15.96 16.89 -16.64
CA ASN A 425 -14.64 17.42 -16.34
C ASN A 425 -13.52 16.54 -16.96
N ARG A 426 -12.27 16.94 -16.75
CA ARG A 426 -11.08 16.27 -17.31
C ARG A 426 -10.98 14.82 -16.83
N GLU A 427 -10.37 13.98 -17.67
CA GLU A 427 -10.00 12.60 -17.39
C GLU A 427 -11.18 11.65 -17.13
N VAL A 428 -12.39 12.02 -17.53
CA VAL A 428 -13.53 11.09 -17.51
C VAL A 428 -13.29 9.96 -18.52
N SER A 429 -13.57 8.73 -18.11
CA SER A 429 -13.46 7.54 -18.94
C SER A 429 -14.80 6.81 -19.07
N ILE A 430 -15.19 6.52 -20.31
CA ILE A 430 -16.39 5.75 -20.64
C ILE A 430 -16.00 4.51 -21.43
N HIS A 431 -16.08 3.35 -20.78
CA HIS A 431 -15.74 2.05 -21.35
C HIS A 431 -17.00 1.36 -21.91
N ASP A 432 -17.70 2.02 -22.84
CA ASP A 432 -19.06 1.71 -23.32
C ASP A 432 -19.21 0.40 -24.12
N ASN A 433 -18.79 -0.73 -23.55
CA ASN A 433 -19.06 -2.08 -24.05
C ASN A 433 -20.53 -2.51 -23.86
N ALA A 434 -21.38 -1.64 -23.35
CA ALA A 434 -22.84 -1.76 -23.33
C ALA A 434 -23.42 -0.35 -23.47
N LEU A 435 -24.75 -0.25 -23.57
CA LEU A 435 -25.44 1.04 -23.57
C LEU A 435 -25.09 1.83 -22.31
N VAL A 436 -24.64 3.07 -22.50
CA VAL A 436 -24.44 4.06 -21.44
C VAL A 436 -25.37 5.23 -21.72
N THR A 437 -26.32 5.48 -20.83
CA THR A 437 -27.24 6.62 -20.95
C THR A 437 -26.93 7.64 -19.87
N ILE A 438 -26.75 8.90 -20.26
CA ILE A 438 -26.54 10.05 -19.39
C ILE A 438 -27.67 11.04 -19.65
N GLY A 439 -28.48 11.32 -18.63
CA GLY A 439 -29.63 12.21 -18.71
C GLY A 439 -29.27 13.69 -18.84
N ASP A 440 -30.30 14.52 -18.90
CA ASP A 440 -30.15 15.98 -18.97
C ASP A 440 -29.59 16.55 -17.65
N GLY A 441 -28.85 17.66 -17.72
CA GLY A 441 -28.39 18.40 -16.54
C GLY A 441 -27.37 17.68 -15.67
N VAL A 442 -26.78 16.58 -16.14
CA VAL A 442 -25.81 15.80 -15.36
C VAL A 442 -24.46 16.52 -15.27
N LEU A 443 -23.90 16.56 -14.07
CA LEU A 443 -22.55 17.07 -13.79
C LEU A 443 -21.62 15.92 -13.42
N ILE A 444 -20.52 15.75 -14.15
CA ILE A 444 -19.53 14.71 -13.91
C ILE A 444 -18.19 15.35 -13.55
N GLY A 445 -17.72 15.04 -12.34
CA GLY A 445 -16.44 15.48 -11.81
C GLY A 445 -15.24 14.85 -12.53
N PRO A 446 -14.01 15.30 -12.23
CA PRO A 446 -12.82 14.81 -12.91
C PRO A 446 -12.54 13.35 -12.58
N GLU A 447 -11.90 12.64 -13.50
CA GLU A 447 -11.41 11.26 -13.32
C GLU A 447 -12.51 10.21 -13.00
N VAL A 448 -13.77 10.47 -13.37
CA VAL A 448 -14.86 9.49 -13.19
C VAL A 448 -14.72 8.33 -14.19
N CYS A 449 -14.84 7.09 -13.70
CA CYS A 449 -14.84 5.85 -14.50
C CYS A 449 -16.28 5.33 -14.67
N ILE A 450 -16.80 5.34 -15.90
CA ILE A 450 -18.05 4.67 -16.27
C ILE A 450 -17.71 3.36 -16.96
N CYS A 451 -17.90 2.26 -16.22
CA CYS A 451 -17.19 1.03 -16.48
C CYS A 451 -18.18 -0.16 -16.56
N PRO A 452 -18.95 -0.27 -17.66
CA PRO A 452 -20.01 -1.27 -17.84
C PRO A 452 -19.51 -2.68 -18.21
N GLY A 453 -18.25 -2.82 -18.63
CA GLY A 453 -17.65 -4.12 -18.96
C GLY A 453 -17.16 -4.87 -17.72
N THR A 454 -17.27 -6.19 -17.73
CA THR A 454 -16.74 -7.07 -16.69
C THR A 454 -16.39 -8.46 -17.24
N HIS A 455 -15.83 -9.29 -16.38
CA HIS A 455 -15.58 -10.70 -16.61
C HIS A 455 -16.25 -11.52 -15.52
N ALA A 456 -16.33 -12.84 -15.72
CA ALA A 456 -16.70 -13.74 -14.63
C ALA A 456 -15.77 -13.53 -13.42
N ALA A 457 -16.30 -13.63 -12.22
CA ALA A 457 -15.52 -13.42 -10.99
C ALA A 457 -14.62 -14.63 -10.69
N ASP A 458 -15.09 -15.85 -10.98
CA ASP A 458 -14.33 -17.06 -10.75
C ASP A 458 -13.32 -17.35 -11.88
N MET A 459 -12.20 -17.96 -11.52
CA MET A 459 -11.10 -18.22 -12.44
C MET A 459 -11.48 -19.19 -13.56
N GLN A 460 -12.29 -20.21 -13.25
CA GLN A 460 -12.62 -21.29 -14.17
C GLN A 460 -13.51 -20.75 -15.30
N SER A 461 -14.61 -20.09 -14.97
CA SER A 461 -15.48 -19.43 -15.93
C SER A 461 -14.73 -18.40 -16.76
N ARG A 462 -13.77 -17.64 -16.19
CA ARG A 462 -12.93 -16.72 -16.99
C ARG A 462 -12.04 -17.45 -18.00
N ARG A 463 -11.46 -18.60 -17.63
CA ARG A 463 -10.63 -19.41 -18.53
C ARG A 463 -11.48 -20.07 -19.62
N GLU A 464 -12.63 -20.61 -19.24
CA GLU A 464 -13.61 -21.22 -20.16
C GLU A 464 -14.20 -20.19 -21.12
N ALA A 465 -14.35 -18.94 -20.68
CA ALA A 465 -14.74 -17.82 -21.51
C ALA A 465 -13.66 -17.40 -22.53
N GLN A 466 -12.46 -18.01 -22.53
CA GLN A 466 -11.38 -17.80 -23.50
C GLN A 466 -11.02 -16.31 -23.75
N GLY A 467 -11.06 -15.49 -22.69
CA GLY A 467 -10.77 -14.06 -22.80
C GLY A 467 -11.94 -13.20 -23.32
N THR A 468 -13.14 -13.76 -23.43
CA THR A 468 -14.36 -12.98 -23.65
C THR A 468 -14.73 -12.17 -22.41
N SER A 469 -15.43 -11.07 -22.64
CA SER A 469 -16.04 -10.22 -21.61
C SER A 469 -17.54 -10.13 -21.88
N PHE A 470 -18.29 -9.70 -20.88
CA PHE A 470 -19.67 -9.25 -21.05
C PHE A 470 -19.82 -7.88 -20.40
N ALA A 471 -20.90 -7.17 -20.73
CA ALA A 471 -21.14 -5.85 -20.22
C ALA A 471 -22.62 -5.66 -19.88
N LEU A 472 -22.90 -4.81 -18.89
CA LEU A 472 -24.26 -4.48 -18.49
C LEU A 472 -24.47 -2.98 -18.58
N PRO A 473 -25.63 -2.53 -19.07
CA PRO A 473 -25.88 -1.12 -19.34
C PRO A 473 -25.78 -0.28 -18.07
N ILE A 474 -25.32 0.96 -18.21
CA ILE A 474 -25.29 1.93 -17.10
C ILE A 474 -26.22 3.08 -17.46
N ARG A 475 -27.04 3.51 -16.50
CA ARG A 475 -27.95 4.65 -16.67
C ARG A 475 -27.69 5.67 -15.58
N ILE A 476 -27.32 6.89 -15.97
CA ILE A 476 -27.27 8.05 -15.10
C ILE A 476 -28.47 8.91 -15.48
N GLU A 477 -29.46 9.00 -14.61
CA GLU A 477 -30.64 9.80 -14.87
C GLU A 477 -30.34 11.31 -14.77
N ALA A 478 -31.32 12.12 -15.13
CA ALA A 478 -31.14 13.57 -15.17
C ALA A 478 -30.85 14.19 -13.80
N ASP A 479 -30.23 15.38 -13.82
CA ASP A 479 -29.93 16.22 -12.66
C ASP A 479 -28.97 15.56 -11.63
N CYS A 480 -28.27 14.50 -12.01
CA CYS A 480 -27.30 13.85 -11.12
C CYS A 480 -25.99 14.63 -11.04
N TRP A 481 -25.33 14.58 -9.88
CA TRP A 481 -23.95 15.04 -9.71
C TRP A 481 -23.03 13.89 -9.31
N ILE A 482 -22.03 13.61 -10.14
CA ILE A 482 -21.04 12.56 -9.90
C ILE A 482 -19.72 13.20 -9.46
N GLY A 483 -19.31 12.94 -8.23
CA GLY A 483 -18.08 13.47 -7.64
C GLY A 483 -16.81 12.93 -8.29
N ALA A 484 -15.71 13.67 -8.10
CA ALA A 484 -14.41 13.32 -8.66
C ALA A 484 -13.98 11.89 -8.33
N ARG A 485 -13.34 11.18 -9.26
CA ARG A 485 -12.81 9.82 -9.07
C ARG A 485 -13.84 8.77 -8.64
N ALA A 486 -15.13 9.02 -8.86
CA ALA A 486 -16.14 8.01 -8.65
C ALA A 486 -16.09 6.94 -9.75
N THR A 487 -16.39 5.69 -9.40
CA THR A 487 -16.43 4.56 -10.33
C THR A 487 -17.82 3.96 -10.36
N ILE A 488 -18.42 3.85 -11.54
CA ILE A 488 -19.75 3.26 -11.77
C ILE A 488 -19.58 1.90 -12.45
N LEU A 489 -19.98 0.82 -11.77
CA LEU A 489 -19.80 -0.55 -12.22
C LEU A 489 -20.98 -1.06 -13.09
N PRO A 490 -20.85 -2.23 -13.75
CA PRO A 490 -21.82 -2.71 -14.72
C PRO A 490 -23.24 -2.80 -14.19
N GLY A 491 -24.24 -2.40 -14.99
CA GLY A 491 -25.65 -2.62 -14.64
C GLY A 491 -26.23 -1.61 -13.64
N VAL A 492 -25.46 -0.62 -13.23
CA VAL A 492 -25.89 0.36 -12.22
C VAL A 492 -26.75 1.46 -12.85
N THR A 493 -27.87 1.76 -12.21
CA THR A 493 -28.69 2.94 -12.43
C THR A 493 -28.48 3.95 -11.30
N ILE A 494 -28.13 5.19 -11.66
CA ILE A 494 -28.09 6.33 -10.75
C ILE A 494 -29.39 7.12 -10.94
N GLY A 495 -30.27 7.08 -9.95
CA GLY A 495 -31.58 7.71 -9.99
C GLY A 495 -31.51 9.24 -10.03
N ARG A 496 -32.52 9.85 -10.64
CA ARG A 496 -32.62 11.30 -10.87
C ARG A 496 -32.25 12.13 -9.64
N GLY A 497 -31.46 13.19 -9.84
CA GLY A 497 -31.12 14.13 -8.78
C GLY A 497 -30.20 13.54 -7.69
N ALA A 498 -29.68 12.32 -7.86
CA ALA A 498 -28.76 11.73 -6.89
C ALA A 498 -27.39 12.41 -6.97
N THR A 499 -26.73 12.51 -5.82
CA THR A 499 -25.34 12.96 -5.70
C THR A 499 -24.46 11.78 -5.28
N VAL A 500 -23.38 11.58 -6.02
CA VAL A 500 -22.35 10.59 -5.72
C VAL A 500 -21.12 11.32 -5.19
N ALA A 501 -20.70 11.01 -3.97
CA ALA A 501 -19.51 11.62 -3.38
C ALA A 501 -18.23 11.21 -4.13
N ALA A 502 -17.19 12.04 -4.01
CA ALA A 502 -15.90 11.76 -4.62
C ALA A 502 -15.27 10.44 -4.12
N GLY A 503 -14.59 9.73 -5.01
CA GLY A 503 -13.91 8.46 -4.74
C GLY A 503 -14.83 7.27 -4.49
N ALA A 504 -16.15 7.44 -4.62
CA ALA A 504 -17.09 6.38 -4.29
C ALA A 504 -17.13 5.30 -5.42
N VAL A 505 -17.40 4.04 -5.05
CA VAL A 505 -17.56 2.93 -6.01
C VAL A 505 -19.00 2.39 -6.01
N MET A 506 -19.75 2.63 -7.09
CA MET A 506 -21.15 2.24 -7.22
C MET A 506 -21.22 0.82 -7.72
N ILE A 507 -21.61 -0.11 -6.85
CA ILE A 507 -21.75 -1.53 -7.18
C ILE A 507 -23.22 -1.95 -7.36
N LYS A 508 -24.16 -1.10 -6.92
CA LYS A 508 -25.62 -1.27 -6.93
C LYS A 508 -26.27 0.04 -7.37
N ASP A 509 -27.55 -0.04 -7.72
CA ASP A 509 -28.37 1.12 -8.06
C ASP A 509 -28.43 2.13 -6.91
N VAL A 510 -28.56 3.40 -7.28
CA VAL A 510 -28.66 4.53 -6.36
C VAL A 510 -30.05 5.14 -6.49
N ASP A 511 -30.75 5.24 -5.37
CA ASP A 511 -32.09 5.83 -5.33
C ASP A 511 -32.05 7.32 -5.68
N ALA A 512 -33.12 7.79 -6.34
CA ALA A 512 -33.28 9.18 -6.73
C ALA A 512 -33.20 10.14 -5.52
N GLU A 513 -32.63 11.32 -5.74
CA GLU A 513 -32.55 12.41 -4.75
C GLU A 513 -31.90 11.97 -3.43
N THR A 514 -30.85 11.14 -3.54
CA THR A 514 -30.02 10.70 -2.41
C THR A 514 -28.57 11.10 -2.59
N LEU A 515 -27.87 11.28 -1.47
CA LEU A 515 -26.42 11.37 -1.42
C LEU A 515 -25.86 10.00 -1.05
N VAL A 516 -24.97 9.46 -1.89
CA VAL A 516 -24.23 8.22 -1.62
C VAL A 516 -22.72 8.44 -1.61
N GLY A 517 -21.96 7.61 -0.90
CA GLY A 517 -20.50 7.66 -0.92
C GLY A 517 -19.83 6.44 -0.29
N GLY A 518 -18.51 6.32 -0.49
CA GLY A 518 -17.69 5.24 0.07
C GLY A 518 -17.34 4.12 -0.91
N VAL A 519 -16.55 3.15 -0.42
CA VAL A 519 -16.08 1.97 -1.18
C VAL A 519 -16.43 0.70 -0.38
N PRO A 520 -17.51 -0.02 -0.73
CA PRO A 520 -18.47 0.30 -1.80
C PRO A 520 -19.44 1.42 -1.36
N ALA A 521 -20.08 2.09 -2.32
CA ALA A 521 -20.92 3.24 -2.02
C ALA A 521 -22.17 2.88 -1.22
N ARG A 522 -22.48 3.69 -0.22
CA ARG A 522 -23.62 3.54 0.68
C ARG A 522 -24.42 4.84 0.71
N PHE A 523 -25.72 4.70 0.95
CA PHE A 523 -26.58 5.81 1.31
C PHE A 523 -26.01 6.59 2.49
N ILE A 524 -25.91 7.91 2.34
CA ILE A 524 -25.51 8.87 3.37
C ILE A 524 -26.74 9.58 3.91
N ARG A 525 -27.51 10.22 3.01
CA ARG A 525 -28.76 10.93 3.37
C ARG A 525 -29.64 11.18 2.15
N SER A 526 -30.90 11.55 2.39
CA SER A 526 -31.77 12.08 1.34
C SER A 526 -31.49 13.57 1.10
N LEU A 527 -31.66 14.01 -0.14
CA LEU A 527 -31.54 15.39 -0.57
C LEU A 527 -32.90 16.12 -0.57
N LYS A 528 -34.02 15.40 -0.35
CA LYS A 528 -35.39 15.95 -0.37
C LYS A 528 -35.70 16.97 0.73
N SER A 529 -34.82 17.22 1.70
CA SER A 529 -35.13 18.05 2.88
C SER A 529 -34.20 19.23 3.13
N GLU A 530 -33.45 19.70 2.13
CA GLU A 530 -32.57 20.88 2.29
C GLU A 530 -32.90 22.00 1.30
N ALA A 531 -34.19 22.33 1.17
CA ALA A 531 -34.57 23.69 0.83
C ALA A 531 -34.51 24.51 2.13
N ALA A 532 -33.33 25.07 2.42
CA ALA A 532 -33.14 26.08 3.46
C ALA A 532 -33.24 27.49 2.86
#